data_AF-A0A3M0WQU0-F1
#
_entry.id   AF-A0A3M0WQU0-F1
#
_cell.length_a   1.000
_cell.length_b   1.000
_cell.length_c   1.000
_cell.angle_alpha   90.00
_cell.angle_beta   90.00
_cell.angle_gamma   90.00
#
_symmetry.space_group_name_H-M   'P 1'
#
loop_
_entity.id
_entity.type
_entity.pdbx_description
1 polymer ?
#
loop_
_entity_poly.entity_id
_entity_poly.type
_entity_poly.pdbx_seq_one_letter_code
_entity_poly.pdbx_strand_id
1 'polypeptide(L)'
;TPSVSFFVHAIGEDGRLYAQDDLTVTPQQSGITLTQFRLTPRPGAQGTLHLQLGIAGVEERITLGQVQITPTRWRPITQNPLTLYQPDQWPRKLIGYDWDTTLPQQPRLYLHWQTGTHFYTQPVDDTAVYLENAPLLAGPWGTGVTLANQLGTPKGHYVPLGQGIVWLGSESSAKITAVAPEQSLTLTQHFASSRPILTDQVVSVRLIGYEADGFSWAWWDLADGIPAMGAVPTLKWLGGTAVRDPHFVTTSAQTKSGQQIDGALTLYDAFTNRRLPILDERITAQYPWVPLMNHD
;
A
#
# COMPACT_ATOMS: atom_id res chain seq x y z
N THR A 1 -4.47 -30.53 -18.82
CA THR A 1 -5.53 -30.25 -17.82
C THR A 1 -5.65 -28.75 -17.67
N PRO A 2 -6.87 -28.17 -17.64
CA PRO A 2 -7.03 -26.73 -17.47
C PRO A 2 -6.42 -26.28 -16.15
N SER A 3 -5.85 -25.08 -16.12
CA SER A 3 -5.37 -24.44 -14.90
C SER A 3 -6.53 -24.18 -13.94
N VAL A 4 -6.32 -24.41 -12.66
CA VAL A 4 -7.29 -24.13 -11.60
C VAL A 4 -6.77 -22.95 -10.79
N SER A 5 -7.62 -21.95 -10.55
CA SER A 5 -7.29 -20.81 -9.69
C SER A 5 -7.84 -21.04 -8.29
N PHE A 6 -6.95 -21.06 -7.31
CA PHE A 6 -7.26 -21.13 -5.89
C PHE A 6 -7.07 -19.74 -5.27
N PHE A 7 -7.87 -19.42 -4.27
CA PHE A 7 -7.69 -18.21 -3.48
C PHE A 7 -7.80 -18.53 -2.00
N VAL A 8 -7.07 -17.79 -1.17
CA VAL A 8 -7.27 -17.79 0.27
C VAL A 8 -7.71 -16.40 0.72
N HIS A 9 -8.77 -16.34 1.50
CA HIS A 9 -9.25 -15.14 2.16
C HIS A 9 -8.94 -15.18 3.66
N ALA A 10 -8.50 -14.05 4.21
CA ALA A 10 -8.51 -13.79 5.64
C ALA A 10 -9.69 -12.84 5.93
N ILE A 11 -10.71 -13.35 6.62
CA ILE A 11 -11.97 -12.64 6.89
C ILE A 11 -12.09 -12.37 8.39
N GLY A 12 -12.41 -11.14 8.78
CA GLY A 12 -12.60 -10.80 10.19
C GLY A 12 -13.95 -11.26 10.74
N GLU A 13 -14.12 -11.16 12.05
CA GLU A 13 -15.40 -11.43 12.73
C GLU A 13 -16.53 -10.49 12.27
N ASP A 14 -16.16 -9.32 11.72
CA ASP A 14 -17.07 -8.36 11.07
C ASP A 14 -17.48 -8.77 9.64
N GLY A 15 -17.02 -9.92 9.14
CA GLY A 15 -17.28 -10.42 7.79
C GLY A 15 -16.50 -9.71 6.69
N ARG A 16 -15.57 -8.79 7.02
CA ARG A 16 -14.79 -8.04 6.03
C ARG A 16 -13.55 -8.81 5.60
N LEU A 17 -13.19 -8.68 4.32
CA LEU A 17 -11.95 -9.24 3.78
C LEU A 17 -10.76 -8.37 4.18
N TYR A 18 -9.81 -8.94 4.92
CA TYR A 18 -8.59 -8.24 5.38
C TYR A 18 -7.34 -8.60 4.58
N ALA A 19 -7.29 -9.78 3.95
CA ALA A 19 -6.24 -10.13 3.01
C ALA A 19 -6.73 -11.23 2.05
N GLN A 20 -6.14 -11.25 0.87
CA GLN A 20 -6.34 -12.27 -0.14
C GLN A 20 -5.00 -12.64 -0.77
N ASP A 21 -4.86 -13.90 -1.18
CA ASP A 21 -3.75 -14.37 -2.02
C ASP A 21 -4.32 -15.38 -3.02
N ASP A 22 -4.02 -15.18 -4.30
CA ASP A 22 -4.56 -15.96 -5.42
C ASP A 22 -3.43 -16.73 -6.10
N LEU A 23 -3.67 -18.01 -6.39
CA LEU A 23 -2.71 -18.89 -7.01
C LEU A 23 -3.35 -19.72 -8.11
N THR A 24 -2.89 -19.49 -9.34
CA THR A 24 -3.23 -20.33 -10.49
C THR A 24 -2.26 -21.50 -10.57
N VAL A 25 -2.76 -22.72 -10.51
CA VAL A 25 -1.97 -23.94 -10.60
C VAL A 25 -2.39 -24.77 -11.80
N THR A 26 -1.41 -25.25 -12.56
CA THR A 26 -1.62 -26.26 -13.59
C THR A 26 -1.57 -27.64 -12.94
N PRO A 27 -2.66 -28.44 -12.97
CA PRO A 27 -2.66 -29.77 -12.39
C PRO A 27 -1.65 -30.69 -13.07
N GLN A 28 -0.89 -31.45 -12.28
CA GLN A 28 0.05 -32.45 -12.76
C GLN A 28 -0.58 -33.86 -12.72
N GLN A 29 0.06 -34.85 -13.34
CA GLN A 29 -0.44 -36.24 -13.33
C GLN A 29 -0.54 -36.84 -11.92
N SER A 30 0.31 -36.39 -10.98
CA SER A 30 0.29 -36.76 -9.57
C SER A 30 -0.72 -35.98 -8.71
N GLY A 31 -1.44 -35.02 -9.30
CA GLY A 31 -2.38 -34.14 -8.60
C GLY A 31 -1.95 -32.68 -8.60
N ILE A 32 -2.51 -31.91 -7.67
CA ILE A 32 -2.21 -30.48 -7.46
C ILE A 32 -1.35 -30.38 -6.20
N THR A 33 -0.16 -29.79 -6.33
CA THR A 33 0.67 -29.42 -5.17
C THR A 33 0.51 -27.94 -4.92
N LEU A 34 -0.18 -27.58 -3.84
CA LEU A 34 -0.24 -26.22 -3.32
C LEU A 34 0.89 -26.06 -2.30
N THR A 35 1.84 -25.17 -2.58
CA THR A 35 3.00 -24.99 -1.71
C THR A 35 2.72 -24.01 -0.57
N GLN A 36 2.22 -22.81 -0.87
CA GLN A 36 2.07 -21.76 0.14
C GLN A 36 1.17 -20.62 -0.33
N PHE A 37 0.23 -20.19 0.52
CA PHE A 37 -0.39 -18.86 0.45
C PHE A 37 0.30 -17.93 1.47
N ARG A 38 0.43 -16.64 1.18
CA ARG A 38 0.84 -15.64 2.17
C ARG A 38 -0.10 -14.46 2.15
N LEU A 39 -0.80 -14.32 3.28
CA LEU A 39 -1.73 -13.24 3.52
C LEU A 39 -1.01 -12.17 4.34
N THR A 40 -1.04 -10.93 3.86
CA THR A 40 -0.62 -9.78 4.68
C THR A 40 -1.87 -8.94 4.92
N PRO A 41 -2.46 -8.98 6.13
CA PRO A 41 -3.66 -8.21 6.45
C PRO A 41 -3.44 -6.72 6.20
N ARG A 42 -4.45 -6.08 5.60
CA ARG A 42 -4.49 -4.62 5.46
C ARG A 42 -4.45 -3.96 6.84
N PRO A 43 -3.99 -2.69 6.93
CA PRO A 43 -4.19 -1.88 8.12
C PRO A 43 -5.64 -1.93 8.60
N GLY A 44 -5.82 -1.98 9.91
CA GLY A 44 -7.13 -2.05 10.56
C GLY A 44 -7.54 -3.46 10.97
N ALA A 45 -6.89 -4.50 10.43
CA ALA A 45 -7.10 -5.88 10.87
C ALA A 45 -6.78 -6.04 12.37
N GLN A 46 -7.74 -6.53 13.14
CA GLN A 46 -7.61 -6.80 14.57
C GLN A 46 -8.50 -7.99 14.95
N GLY A 47 -8.14 -8.69 16.02
CA GLY A 47 -8.91 -9.83 16.52
C GLY A 47 -8.72 -11.08 15.66
N THR A 48 -9.72 -11.96 15.65
CA THR A 48 -9.66 -13.23 14.94
C THR A 48 -9.90 -13.05 13.45
N LEU A 49 -8.96 -13.51 12.62
CA LEU A 49 -9.18 -13.68 11.18
C LEU A 49 -9.40 -15.16 10.87
N HIS A 50 -10.50 -15.46 10.19
CA HIS A 50 -10.82 -16.77 9.66
C HIS A 50 -10.18 -16.95 8.29
N LEU A 51 -9.39 -18.00 8.13
CA LEU A 51 -8.74 -18.35 6.87
C LEU A 51 -9.64 -19.30 6.07
N GLN A 52 -10.01 -18.90 4.87
CA GLN A 52 -10.89 -19.68 3.99
C GLN A 52 -10.21 -19.91 2.63
N LEU A 53 -10.09 -21.16 2.22
CA LEU A 53 -9.65 -21.56 0.88
C LEU A 53 -10.87 -21.72 -0.03
N GLY A 54 -10.80 -21.17 -1.23
CA GLY A 54 -11.79 -21.39 -2.26
C GLY A 54 -11.15 -21.65 -3.63
N ILE A 55 -12.01 -22.04 -4.57
CA ILE A 55 -11.66 -22.22 -5.98
C ILE A 55 -12.47 -21.18 -6.76
N ALA A 56 -11.82 -20.49 -7.68
CA ALA A 56 -12.49 -19.48 -8.50
C ALA A 56 -13.68 -20.10 -9.27
N GLY A 57 -14.84 -19.46 -9.16
CA GLY A 57 -16.09 -19.94 -9.77
C GLY A 57 -16.84 -21.01 -8.95
N VAL A 58 -16.34 -21.37 -7.76
CA VAL A 58 -17.01 -22.28 -6.82
C VAL A 58 -17.38 -21.49 -5.57
N GLU A 59 -18.64 -21.58 -5.13
CA GLU A 59 -19.11 -20.87 -3.94
C GLU A 59 -18.62 -21.50 -2.63
N GLU A 60 -18.41 -22.82 -2.63
CA GLU A 60 -17.94 -23.55 -1.46
C GLU A 60 -16.54 -23.11 -1.04
N ARG A 61 -16.38 -22.92 0.27
CA ARG A 61 -15.11 -22.54 0.89
C ARG A 61 -14.78 -23.47 2.03
N ILE A 62 -13.51 -23.85 2.12
CA ILE A 62 -12.99 -24.68 3.19
C ILE A 62 -12.29 -23.78 4.21
N THR A 63 -12.71 -23.86 5.47
CA THR A 63 -12.01 -23.17 6.56
C THR A 63 -10.68 -23.87 6.83
N LEU A 64 -9.57 -23.14 6.63
CA LEU A 64 -8.22 -23.62 6.91
C LEU A 64 -7.86 -23.47 8.39
N GLY A 65 -8.43 -22.46 9.07
CA GLY A 65 -8.16 -22.18 10.47
C GLY A 65 -8.42 -20.72 10.84
N GLN A 66 -7.82 -20.29 11.94
CA GLN A 66 -7.94 -18.93 12.47
C GLN A 66 -6.56 -18.38 12.83
N VAL A 67 -6.38 -17.07 12.68
CA VAL A 67 -5.18 -16.35 13.08
C VAL A 67 -5.60 -15.17 13.94
N GLN A 68 -4.99 -15.03 15.12
CA GLN A 68 -5.20 -13.88 15.98
C GLN A 68 -4.27 -12.72 15.56
N ILE A 69 -4.88 -11.58 15.22
CA ILE A 69 -4.18 -10.35 14.88
C ILE A 69 -4.21 -9.41 16.07
N THR A 70 -3.03 -9.14 16.61
CA THR A 70 -2.85 -8.19 17.71
C THR A 70 -2.24 -6.89 17.19
N PRO A 71 -2.64 -5.73 17.74
CA PRO A 71 -1.97 -4.46 17.50
C PRO A 71 -0.44 -4.55 17.68
N THR A 72 0.29 -3.83 16.82
CA THR A 72 1.75 -3.89 16.78
C THR A 72 2.37 -3.08 17.92
N ARG A 73 3.60 -3.40 18.31
CA ARG A 73 4.41 -2.56 19.21
C ARG A 73 5.21 -1.49 18.46
N TRP A 74 5.24 -1.58 17.14
CA TRP A 74 5.93 -0.65 16.28
C TRP A 74 5.04 0.56 16.00
N ARG A 75 5.54 1.76 16.26
CA ARG A 75 4.82 3.00 15.99
C ARG A 75 4.66 3.19 14.47
N PRO A 76 3.44 3.41 13.96
CA PRO A 76 3.22 3.77 12.56
C PRO A 76 4.02 5.02 12.18
N ILE A 77 4.49 5.07 10.94
CA ILE A 77 5.00 6.30 10.36
C ILE A 77 3.82 7.18 10.01
N THR A 78 3.98 8.49 10.26
CA THR A 78 3.01 9.50 9.87
C THR A 78 3.73 10.78 9.45
N GLN A 79 3.26 11.43 8.39
CA GLN A 79 3.71 12.75 7.96
C GLN A 79 2.94 13.88 8.66
N ASN A 80 1.76 13.58 9.22
CA ASN A 80 0.94 14.54 9.97
C ASN A 80 0.78 14.08 11.42
N PRO A 81 1.81 14.28 12.27
CA PRO A 81 1.72 13.94 13.68
C PRO A 81 0.64 14.79 14.36
N LEU A 82 -0.25 14.12 15.08
CA LEU A 82 -1.37 14.73 15.79
C LEU A 82 -1.56 13.99 17.09
N THR A 83 -1.63 14.67 18.22
CA THR A 83 -1.80 14.01 19.53
C THR A 83 -3.11 14.44 20.17
N LEU A 84 -4.11 13.56 20.11
CA LEU A 84 -5.44 13.79 20.66
C LEU A 84 -5.92 12.55 21.42
N TYR A 85 -6.52 12.75 22.59
CA TYR A 85 -7.05 11.64 23.39
C TYR A 85 -8.53 11.42 23.08
N GLN A 86 -8.97 10.17 23.16
CA GLN A 86 -10.39 9.85 23.11
C GLN A 86 -10.91 9.68 24.54
N PRO A 87 -11.71 10.63 25.07
CA PRO A 87 -12.08 10.64 26.50
C PRO A 87 -12.73 9.34 26.98
N ASP A 88 -13.65 8.80 26.18
CA ASP A 88 -14.45 7.61 26.55
C ASP A 88 -13.71 6.28 26.33
N GLN A 89 -12.48 6.32 25.80
CA GLN A 89 -11.70 5.12 25.47
C GLN A 89 -10.27 5.18 25.98
N TRP A 90 -10.02 5.87 27.09
CA TRP A 90 -8.70 5.92 27.72
C TRP A 90 -8.10 4.51 27.87
N PRO A 91 -6.81 4.27 27.52
CA PRO A 91 -5.78 5.24 27.13
C PRO A 91 -5.63 5.45 25.61
N ARG A 92 -6.69 5.26 24.82
CA ARG A 92 -6.65 5.41 23.35
C ARG A 92 -6.34 6.86 22.95
N LYS A 93 -5.34 7.00 22.08
CA LYS A 93 -4.81 8.28 21.62
C LYS A 93 -4.58 8.23 20.12
N LEU A 94 -5.09 9.22 19.38
CA LEU A 94 -4.70 9.47 18.00
C LEU A 94 -3.29 10.08 18.03
N ILE A 95 -2.35 9.50 17.27
CA ILE A 95 -0.93 9.89 17.23
C ILE A 95 -0.48 10.48 15.89
N GLY A 96 -1.37 10.46 14.90
CA GLY A 96 -1.16 11.04 13.58
C GLY A 96 -2.24 10.60 12.61
N TYR A 97 -2.19 11.17 11.43
CA TYR A 97 -3.03 10.78 10.32
C TYR A 97 -2.30 10.99 9.01
N ASP A 98 -2.73 10.30 7.95
CA ASP A 98 -2.18 10.50 6.62
C ASP A 98 -3.25 10.29 5.56
N TRP A 99 -3.09 10.98 4.45
CA TRP A 99 -3.97 10.86 3.30
C TRP A 99 -3.26 10.08 2.20
N ASP A 100 -4.03 9.23 1.52
CA ASP A 100 -3.64 8.67 0.25
C ASP A 100 -4.57 9.18 -0.85
N THR A 101 -4.00 9.96 -1.77
CA THR A 101 -4.67 10.45 -2.97
C THR A 101 -4.13 9.80 -4.24
N THR A 102 -3.51 8.62 -4.13
CA THR A 102 -2.97 7.86 -5.28
C THR A 102 -4.06 7.52 -6.30
N LEU A 103 -5.30 7.31 -5.84
CA LEU A 103 -6.48 7.19 -6.69
C LEU A 103 -7.31 8.46 -6.55
N PRO A 104 -7.32 9.39 -7.52
CA PRO A 104 -7.94 10.72 -7.36
C PRO A 104 -9.42 10.68 -6.98
N GLN A 105 -10.18 9.74 -7.55
CA GLN A 105 -11.62 9.58 -7.30
C GLN A 105 -11.94 8.89 -5.97
N GLN A 106 -10.93 8.29 -5.34
CA GLN A 106 -11.08 7.55 -4.11
C GLN A 106 -9.92 7.96 -3.19
N PRO A 107 -9.98 9.10 -2.50
CA PRO A 107 -9.01 9.40 -1.45
C PRO A 107 -9.30 8.54 -0.20
N ARG A 108 -8.27 8.19 0.56
CA ARG A 108 -8.43 7.48 1.85
C ARG A 108 -7.65 8.17 2.95
N LEU A 109 -8.31 8.28 4.11
CA LEU A 109 -7.71 8.74 5.34
C LEU A 109 -7.23 7.53 6.16
N TYR A 110 -5.99 7.59 6.61
CA TYR A 110 -5.41 6.67 7.57
C TYR A 110 -5.28 7.36 8.92
N LEU A 111 -5.87 6.80 9.96
CA LEU A 111 -5.76 7.29 11.33
C LEU A 111 -4.83 6.38 12.14
N HIS A 112 -3.81 6.95 12.77
CA HIS A 112 -2.83 6.20 13.54
C HIS A 112 -3.15 6.30 15.03
N TRP A 113 -3.45 5.17 15.65
CA TRP A 113 -3.87 5.10 17.03
C TRP A 113 -2.81 4.43 17.90
N GLN A 114 -2.76 4.85 19.15
CA GLN A 114 -2.00 4.24 20.22
C GLN A 114 -2.96 3.86 21.35
N THR A 115 -2.85 2.62 21.84
CA THR A 115 -3.55 2.14 23.04
C THR A 115 -2.53 1.49 23.95
N GLY A 116 -2.19 2.17 25.06
CA GLY A 116 -1.08 1.76 25.92
C GLY A 116 0.25 1.76 25.17
N THR A 117 0.90 0.60 25.07
CA THR A 117 2.18 0.40 24.35
C THR A 117 2.01 -0.15 22.93
N HIS A 118 0.77 -0.34 22.48
CA HIS A 118 0.48 -0.87 21.15
C HIS A 118 -0.08 0.20 20.22
N PHE A 119 0.03 -0.06 18.93
CA PHE A 119 -0.36 0.83 17.86
C PHE A 119 -1.10 0.08 16.77
N TYR A 120 -1.97 0.80 16.07
CA TYR A 120 -2.61 0.33 14.86
C TYR A 120 -2.99 1.49 13.97
N THR A 121 -3.15 1.21 12.69
CA THR A 121 -3.62 2.16 11.69
C THR A 121 -5.04 1.75 11.31
N GLN A 122 -5.96 2.69 11.34
CA GLN A 122 -7.34 2.52 10.90
C GLN A 122 -7.51 3.20 9.53
N PRO A 123 -7.76 2.45 8.44
CA PRO A 123 -8.23 3.05 7.21
C PRO A 123 -9.68 3.51 7.39
N VAL A 124 -9.98 4.69 6.86
CA VAL A 124 -11.33 5.26 6.81
C VAL A 124 -11.81 5.16 5.36
N ASP A 125 -12.73 4.22 5.12
CA ASP A 125 -13.21 3.92 3.77
C ASP A 125 -14.16 5.02 3.24
N ASP A 126 -15.13 5.44 4.05
CA ASP A 126 -16.00 6.58 3.77
C ASP A 126 -15.62 7.75 4.68
N THR A 127 -14.80 8.64 4.14
CA THR A 127 -14.28 9.76 4.91
C THR A 127 -15.39 10.76 5.26
N ALA A 128 -16.32 11.04 4.35
CA ALA A 128 -17.38 12.02 4.60
C ALA A 128 -18.27 11.55 5.76
N VAL A 129 -18.76 10.32 5.68
CA VAL A 129 -19.61 9.72 6.72
C VAL A 129 -18.85 9.59 8.05
N TYR A 130 -17.57 9.21 8.00
CA TYR A 130 -16.76 9.12 9.22
C TYR A 130 -16.57 10.49 9.89
N LEU A 131 -16.31 11.55 9.13
CA LEU A 131 -16.08 12.88 9.69
C LEU A 131 -17.35 13.53 10.23
N GLU A 132 -18.50 13.27 9.63
CA GLU A 132 -19.81 13.67 10.17
C GLU A 132 -20.09 13.04 11.54
N ASN A 133 -19.61 11.81 11.75
CA ASN A 133 -19.81 11.03 12.98
C ASN A 133 -18.52 10.90 13.80
N ALA A 134 -17.54 11.77 13.56
CA ALA A 134 -16.24 11.63 14.19
C ALA A 134 -16.37 11.78 15.71
N PRO A 135 -15.67 10.94 16.50
CA PRO A 135 -15.73 11.05 17.94
C PRO A 135 -15.18 12.40 18.39
N LEU A 136 -15.75 12.93 19.47
CA LEU A 136 -15.16 14.08 20.16
C LEU A 136 -13.80 13.66 20.73
N LEU A 137 -12.77 14.45 20.43
CA LEU A 137 -11.44 14.22 20.97
C LEU A 137 -11.13 15.30 22.02
N ALA A 138 -10.31 14.95 23.00
CA ALA A 138 -9.78 15.90 23.96
C ALA A 138 -8.56 16.59 23.36
N GLY A 139 -8.71 17.89 23.11
CA GLY A 139 -7.63 18.81 22.78
C GLY A 139 -6.92 19.36 24.02
N PRO A 140 -6.14 20.44 23.87
CA PRO A 140 -5.49 21.10 24.98
C PRO A 140 -6.48 21.43 26.11
N TRP A 141 -6.03 21.19 27.35
CA TRP A 141 -6.82 21.44 28.57
C TRP A 141 -8.16 20.69 28.66
N GLY A 142 -8.34 19.60 27.92
CA GLY A 142 -9.56 18.79 27.95
C GLY A 142 -10.74 19.40 27.19
N THR A 143 -10.48 20.44 26.38
CA THR A 143 -11.50 21.01 25.48
C THR A 143 -11.86 20.00 24.39
N GLY A 144 -13.16 19.87 24.12
CA GLY A 144 -13.64 19.02 23.03
C GLY A 144 -13.26 19.60 21.67
N VAL A 145 -12.59 18.81 20.84
CA VAL A 145 -12.26 19.17 19.46
C VAL A 145 -12.85 18.15 18.50
N THR A 146 -13.43 18.64 17.41
CA THR A 146 -13.88 17.78 16.31
C THR A 146 -12.68 17.41 15.45
N LEU A 147 -12.52 16.12 15.16
CA LEU A 147 -11.42 15.62 14.35
C LEU A 147 -11.36 16.29 12.97
N ALA A 148 -12.50 16.53 12.33
CA ALA A 148 -12.58 17.19 11.01
C ALA A 148 -11.84 18.55 10.97
N ASN A 149 -11.84 19.30 12.07
CA ASN A 149 -11.16 20.60 12.16
C ASN A 149 -9.66 20.49 12.40
N GLN A 150 -9.16 19.29 12.72
CA GLN A 150 -7.75 19.00 12.98
C GLN A 150 -7.07 18.34 11.78
N LEU A 151 -7.85 17.79 10.85
CA LEU A 151 -7.34 17.19 9.63
C LEU A 151 -7.07 18.27 8.59
N GLY A 152 -5.88 18.20 7.98
CA GLY A 152 -5.58 18.95 6.76
C GLY A 152 -6.39 18.45 5.56
N THR A 153 -6.32 19.20 4.45
CA THR A 153 -6.96 18.79 3.20
C THR A 153 -6.39 17.47 2.67
N PRO A 154 -7.19 16.64 1.97
CA PRO A 154 -6.71 15.42 1.35
C PRO A 154 -5.57 15.72 0.37
N LYS A 155 -4.35 15.36 0.76
CA LYS A 155 -3.14 15.58 -0.02
C LYS A 155 -2.05 14.60 0.40
N GLY A 156 -1.33 14.08 -0.58
CA GLY A 156 -0.17 13.23 -0.37
C GLY A 156 -0.46 11.78 -0.67
N HIS A 157 0.55 10.95 -0.44
CA HIS A 157 0.47 9.52 -0.67
C HIS A 157 0.84 8.82 0.62
N TYR A 158 0.02 7.85 1.01
CA TYR A 158 0.30 6.97 2.13
C TYR A 158 -0.11 5.58 1.71
N VAL A 159 0.78 4.89 1.00
CA VAL A 159 0.51 3.54 0.52
C VAL A 159 1.25 2.55 1.42
N PRO A 160 0.53 1.90 2.36
CA PRO A 160 1.12 0.89 3.21
C PRO A 160 1.50 -0.34 2.38
N LEU A 161 2.75 -0.77 2.52
CA LEU A 161 3.27 -1.98 1.89
C LEU A 161 3.53 -3.05 2.97
N GLY A 162 3.75 -4.28 2.51
CA GLY A 162 4.22 -5.37 3.35
C GLY A 162 5.46 -4.98 4.16
N GLN A 163 5.69 -5.72 5.23
CA GLN A 163 6.85 -5.55 6.12
C GLN A 163 6.95 -4.21 6.88
N GLY A 164 5.90 -3.38 6.85
CA GLY A 164 5.89 -2.10 7.57
C GLY A 164 6.61 -0.98 6.82
N ILE A 165 6.89 -1.19 5.53
CA ILE A 165 7.31 -0.14 4.58
C ILE A 165 6.06 0.65 4.18
N VAL A 166 6.22 1.96 4.02
CA VAL A 166 5.19 2.86 3.49
C VAL A 166 5.80 3.65 2.35
N TRP A 167 5.12 3.72 1.20
CA TRP A 167 5.46 4.67 0.15
C TRP A 167 4.72 5.99 0.39
N LEU A 168 5.47 7.08 0.36
CA LEU A 168 5.04 8.43 0.72
C LEU A 168 4.95 9.35 -0.50
N GLY A 169 4.92 8.78 -1.70
CA GLY A 169 4.78 9.51 -2.95
C GLY A 169 6.11 9.77 -3.66
N SER A 170 6.03 10.66 -4.64
CA SER A 170 7.16 11.07 -5.47
C SER A 170 7.15 12.60 -5.63
N GLU A 171 8.30 13.26 -5.43
CA GLU A 171 8.41 14.72 -5.62
C GLU A 171 8.45 15.13 -7.10
N SER A 172 8.89 14.21 -7.97
CA SER A 172 9.26 14.50 -9.35
C SER A 172 8.14 14.14 -10.34
N SER A 173 7.42 13.04 -10.11
CA SER A 173 6.36 12.57 -11.04
C SER A 173 5.20 13.57 -11.13
N ALA A 174 4.79 14.16 -10.01
CA ALA A 174 3.69 15.13 -9.95
C ALA A 174 3.97 16.45 -10.71
N LYS A 175 5.22 16.69 -11.14
CA LYS A 175 5.62 17.90 -11.89
C LYS A 175 5.83 17.66 -13.39
N ILE A 176 5.82 16.40 -13.82
CA ILE A 176 6.03 16.04 -15.23
C ILE A 176 4.69 16.17 -15.96
N THR A 177 4.53 17.24 -16.73
CA THR A 177 3.32 17.50 -17.53
C THR A 177 3.51 17.20 -19.02
N ALA A 178 4.75 17.14 -19.49
CA ALA A 178 5.11 16.79 -20.86
C ALA A 178 6.53 16.22 -20.88
N VAL A 179 6.79 15.34 -21.84
CA VAL A 179 8.11 14.74 -22.07
C VAL A 179 8.39 14.68 -23.57
N ALA A 180 9.66 14.82 -23.96
CA ALA A 180 10.13 14.60 -25.31
C ALA A 180 10.51 13.12 -25.50
N PRO A 181 10.54 12.61 -26.76
CA PRO A 181 11.17 11.32 -27.06
C PRO A 181 12.65 11.30 -26.64
N GLU A 182 13.13 10.16 -26.16
CA GLU A 182 14.51 9.95 -25.67
C GLU A 182 14.93 10.88 -24.51
N GLN A 183 13.97 11.47 -23.81
CA GLN A 183 14.23 12.28 -22.64
C GLN A 183 14.49 11.40 -21.42
N SER A 184 15.63 11.63 -20.77
CA SER A 184 15.91 11.04 -19.47
C SER A 184 15.15 11.78 -18.36
N LEU A 185 14.48 11.02 -17.51
CA LEU A 185 13.70 11.48 -16.37
C LEU A 185 14.25 10.87 -15.08
N THR A 186 14.13 11.62 -13.99
CA THR A 186 14.43 11.11 -12.65
C THR A 186 13.14 11.02 -11.84
N LEU A 187 12.69 9.80 -11.57
CA LEU A 187 11.51 9.51 -10.76
C LEU A 187 11.95 9.18 -9.33
N THR A 188 11.94 10.19 -8.46
CA THR A 188 12.35 10.01 -7.07
C THR A 188 11.19 9.50 -6.22
N GLN A 189 11.37 8.34 -5.59
CA GLN A 189 10.40 7.73 -4.68
C GLN A 189 10.76 7.99 -3.22
N HIS A 190 9.75 8.25 -2.38
CA HIS A 190 9.93 8.46 -0.95
C HIS A 190 9.35 7.28 -0.18
N PHE A 191 10.15 6.69 0.69
CA PHE A 191 9.76 5.57 1.54
C PHE A 191 10.00 5.88 3.00
N ALA A 192 9.25 5.21 3.86
CA ALA A 192 9.56 5.14 5.27
C ALA A 192 9.31 3.73 5.83
N SER A 193 9.94 3.42 6.97
CA SER A 193 9.74 2.15 7.66
C SER A 193 9.26 2.34 9.08
N SER A 194 8.19 1.63 9.45
CA SER A 194 7.66 1.58 10.82
C SER A 194 8.42 0.62 11.73
N ARG A 195 9.21 -0.32 11.15
CA ARG A 195 9.94 -1.35 11.90
C ARG A 195 11.25 -1.75 11.21
N PRO A 196 12.13 -2.49 11.88
CA PRO A 196 13.28 -3.10 11.20
C PRO A 196 12.83 -3.99 10.03
N ILE A 197 13.43 -3.78 8.86
CA ILE A 197 13.21 -4.60 7.68
C ILE A 197 14.28 -5.70 7.63
N LEU A 198 13.85 -6.95 7.47
CA LEU A 198 14.71 -8.13 7.62
C LEU A 198 14.98 -8.87 6.31
N THR A 199 14.52 -8.30 5.20
CA THR A 199 14.71 -8.83 3.86
C THR A 199 15.26 -7.73 2.98
N ASP A 200 16.04 -8.08 1.97
CA ASP A 200 16.50 -7.09 1.00
C ASP A 200 15.45 -6.91 -0.10
N GLN A 201 14.91 -5.71 -0.22
CA GLN A 201 13.93 -5.35 -1.24
C GLN A 201 14.59 -4.53 -2.34
N VAL A 202 14.33 -4.91 -3.59
CA VAL A 202 14.58 -4.11 -4.78
C VAL A 202 13.37 -3.23 -5.02
N VAL A 203 13.62 -1.95 -5.33
CA VAL A 203 12.60 -1.02 -5.81
C VAL A 203 12.64 -1.04 -7.32
N SER A 204 11.48 -1.31 -7.91
CA SER A 204 11.25 -1.38 -9.35
C SER A 204 10.36 -0.23 -9.77
N VAL A 205 10.89 0.66 -10.58
CA VAL A 205 10.16 1.79 -11.17
C VAL A 205 10.11 1.62 -12.67
N ARG A 206 8.90 1.63 -13.23
CA ARG A 206 8.68 1.64 -14.67
C ARG A 206 8.15 2.98 -15.13
N LEU A 207 8.53 3.37 -16.33
CA LEU A 207 7.84 4.37 -17.14
C LEU A 207 7.13 3.63 -18.26
N ILE A 208 5.84 3.89 -18.46
CA ILE A 208 4.98 3.18 -19.41
C ILE A 208 4.37 4.23 -20.34
N GLY A 209 4.54 4.03 -21.64
CA GLY A 209 3.76 4.75 -22.66
C GLY A 209 2.63 3.85 -23.16
N TYR A 210 1.39 4.32 -23.06
CA TYR A 210 0.22 3.56 -23.50
C TYR A 210 -0.07 3.76 -24.99
N GLU A 211 -0.72 2.78 -25.61
CA GLU A 211 -1.37 2.98 -26.90
C GLU A 211 -2.59 3.91 -26.76
N ALA A 212 -3.21 4.26 -27.89
CA ALA A 212 -4.40 5.12 -27.90
C ALA A 212 -5.62 4.53 -27.15
N ASP A 213 -5.57 3.24 -26.82
CA ASP A 213 -6.59 2.56 -26.02
C ASP A 213 -6.48 2.85 -24.50
N GLY A 214 -5.37 3.46 -24.05
CA GLY A 214 -5.14 3.84 -22.66
C GLY A 214 -4.82 2.67 -21.72
N PHE A 215 -4.68 1.44 -22.22
CA PHE A 215 -4.38 0.27 -21.39
C PHE A 215 -3.27 -0.63 -21.93
N SER A 216 -3.11 -0.73 -23.25
CA SER A 216 -2.03 -1.51 -23.85
C SER A 216 -0.73 -0.73 -23.79
N TRP A 217 0.37 -1.42 -23.47
CA TRP A 217 1.68 -0.78 -23.40
C TRP A 217 2.27 -0.69 -24.81
N ALA A 218 2.48 0.52 -25.30
CA ALA A 218 3.21 0.77 -26.55
C ALA A 218 4.72 0.56 -26.34
N TRP A 219 5.22 1.04 -25.20
CA TRP A 219 6.61 0.90 -24.78
C TRP A 219 6.71 1.04 -23.26
N TRP A 220 7.82 0.57 -22.69
CA TRP A 220 8.15 0.78 -21.29
C TRP A 220 9.67 0.85 -21.11
N ASP A 221 10.09 1.56 -20.07
CA ASP A 221 11.46 1.52 -19.55
C ASP A 221 11.43 1.15 -18.05
N LEU A 222 12.51 0.57 -17.55
CA LEU A 222 12.59 0.01 -16.21
C LEU A 222 13.89 0.39 -15.50
N ALA A 223 13.74 0.90 -14.29
CA ALA A 223 14.82 1.11 -13.34
C ALA A 223 14.58 0.22 -12.11
N ASP A 224 15.37 -0.85 -12.00
CA ASP A 224 15.44 -1.71 -10.83
C ASP A 224 16.69 -1.36 -10.03
N GLY A 225 16.55 -1.17 -8.72
CA GLY A 225 17.67 -0.81 -7.88
C GLY A 225 17.46 -1.12 -6.41
N ILE A 226 18.58 -1.37 -5.72
CA ILE A 226 18.61 -1.32 -4.27
C ILE A 226 18.39 0.15 -3.84
N PRO A 227 17.57 0.41 -2.80
CA PRO A 227 17.18 1.77 -2.47
C PRO A 227 18.35 2.74 -2.22
N ALA A 228 18.09 4.01 -2.55
CA ALA A 228 19.05 5.10 -2.54
C ALA A 228 20.29 4.78 -3.39
N MET A 229 20.08 4.22 -4.59
CA MET A 229 21.15 3.81 -5.51
C MET A 229 22.17 2.86 -4.86
N GLY A 230 21.70 1.96 -3.98
CA GLY A 230 22.53 1.02 -3.23
C GLY A 230 23.16 1.57 -1.95
N ALA A 231 23.03 2.85 -1.65
CA ALA A 231 23.61 3.43 -0.42
C ALA A 231 22.89 2.93 0.85
N VAL A 232 21.56 2.76 0.76
CA VAL A 232 20.69 2.44 1.90
C VAL A 232 19.82 1.22 1.57
N PRO A 233 20.39 0.01 1.44
CA PRO A 233 19.62 -1.22 1.30
C PRO A 233 18.62 -1.36 2.44
N THR A 234 17.50 -2.01 2.15
CA THR A 234 16.38 -2.13 3.11
C THR A 234 16.77 -2.82 4.42
N LEU A 235 17.77 -3.70 4.42
CA LEU A 235 18.32 -4.29 5.65
C LEU A 235 18.90 -3.27 6.65
N LYS A 236 19.20 -2.04 6.22
CA LYS A 236 19.61 -0.94 7.10
C LYS A 236 18.42 -0.15 7.66
N TRP A 237 17.20 -0.39 7.20
CA TRP A 237 16.04 0.38 7.59
C TRP A 237 15.54 -0.09 8.96
N LEU A 238 15.64 0.81 9.93
CA LEU A 238 15.04 0.68 11.26
C LEU A 238 13.68 1.40 11.30
N GLY A 239 12.91 1.19 12.36
CA GLY A 239 11.70 1.99 12.59
C GLY A 239 12.03 3.49 12.65
N GLY A 240 11.30 4.30 11.89
CA GLY A 240 11.55 5.74 11.73
C GLY A 240 12.46 6.11 10.55
N THR A 241 13.03 5.14 9.83
CA THR A 241 13.86 5.44 8.65
C THR A 241 13.01 6.06 7.56
N ALA A 242 13.50 7.13 6.93
CA ALA A 242 12.96 7.71 5.71
C ALA A 242 14.03 7.66 4.62
N VAL A 243 13.66 7.24 3.41
CA VAL A 243 14.58 7.06 2.29
C VAL A 243 14.04 7.77 1.06
N ARG A 244 14.92 8.54 0.43
CA ARG A 244 14.73 9.13 -0.89
C ARG A 244 15.46 8.28 -1.91
N ASP A 245 14.75 7.79 -2.91
CA ASP A 245 15.24 6.78 -3.83
C ASP A 245 15.06 7.23 -5.30
N PRO A 246 16.10 7.79 -5.93
CA PRO A 246 16.03 8.26 -7.31
C PRO A 246 16.15 7.10 -8.31
N HIS A 247 15.22 7.05 -9.28
CA HIS A 247 15.24 6.12 -10.40
C HIS A 247 15.37 6.87 -11.73
N PHE A 248 16.25 6.41 -12.61
CA PHE A 248 16.49 7.03 -13.92
C PHE A 248 15.83 6.19 -15.00
N VAL A 249 14.91 6.81 -15.74
CA VAL A 249 14.16 6.17 -16.84
C VAL A 249 14.17 7.08 -18.05
N THR A 250 14.01 6.52 -19.24
CA THR A 250 14.08 7.23 -20.51
C THR A 250 12.84 6.96 -21.34
N THR A 251 12.27 7.99 -21.95
CA THR A 251 11.16 7.83 -22.88
C THR A 251 11.63 7.18 -24.18
N SER A 252 10.77 6.37 -24.82
CA SER A 252 11.13 5.74 -26.10
C SER A 252 11.28 6.76 -27.22
N ALA A 253 12.16 6.51 -28.19
CA ALA A 253 12.21 7.26 -29.46
C ALA A 253 10.87 7.19 -30.24
N GLN A 254 10.05 6.18 -29.95
CA GLN A 254 8.72 5.98 -30.54
C GLN A 254 7.61 6.74 -29.80
N THR A 255 7.95 7.58 -28.82
CA THR A 255 6.98 8.37 -28.05
C THR A 255 6.21 9.30 -28.99
N LYS A 256 4.89 9.18 -29.00
CA LYS A 256 4.01 9.97 -29.89
C LYS A 256 3.52 11.22 -29.17
N SER A 257 3.26 12.29 -29.93
CA SER A 257 2.62 13.49 -29.38
C SER A 257 1.22 13.14 -28.86
N GLY A 258 0.89 13.60 -27.65
CA GLY A 258 -0.39 13.30 -27.00
C GLY A 258 -0.51 11.88 -26.44
N GLN A 259 0.58 11.10 -26.44
CA GLN A 259 0.59 9.77 -25.85
C GLN A 259 0.47 9.86 -24.32
N GLN A 260 -0.41 9.04 -23.75
CA GLN A 260 -0.54 8.90 -22.31
C GLN A 260 0.68 8.14 -21.76
N ILE A 261 1.28 8.70 -20.71
CA ILE A 261 2.45 8.15 -20.03
C ILE A 261 2.14 8.06 -18.55
N ASP A 262 2.57 6.97 -17.92
CA ASP A 262 2.41 6.73 -16.48
C ASP A 262 3.66 6.06 -15.93
N GLY A 263 3.76 5.98 -14.60
CA GLY A 263 4.77 5.18 -13.93
C GLY A 263 4.16 4.12 -13.04
N ALA A 264 4.89 3.02 -12.87
CA ALA A 264 4.50 1.93 -11.99
C ALA A 264 5.61 1.64 -10.99
N LEU A 265 5.23 1.51 -9.71
CA LEU A 265 6.13 1.17 -8.62
C LEU A 265 5.79 -0.22 -8.05
N THR A 266 6.81 -1.06 -7.92
CA THR A 266 6.74 -2.35 -7.23
C THR A 266 7.97 -2.53 -6.36
N LEU A 267 7.82 -3.18 -5.20
CA LEU A 267 8.95 -3.67 -4.42
C LEU A 267 8.95 -5.19 -4.50
N TYR A 268 10.12 -5.80 -4.53
CA TYR A 268 10.23 -7.25 -4.46
C TYR A 268 11.49 -7.68 -3.70
N ASP A 269 11.41 -8.85 -3.08
CA ASP A 269 12.54 -9.45 -2.39
C ASP A 269 13.64 -9.83 -3.39
N ALA A 270 14.86 -9.34 -3.16
CA ALA A 270 15.99 -9.45 -4.07
C ALA A 270 16.44 -10.89 -4.35
N PHE A 271 16.12 -11.83 -3.46
CA PHE A 271 16.56 -13.22 -3.57
C PHE A 271 15.46 -14.12 -4.15
N THR A 272 14.20 -13.84 -3.84
CA THR A 272 13.06 -14.67 -4.24
C THR A 272 12.25 -14.08 -5.39
N ASN A 273 12.55 -12.84 -5.81
CA ASN A 273 11.77 -12.03 -6.76
C ASN A 273 10.29 -11.89 -6.38
N ARG A 274 9.97 -12.15 -5.10
CA ARG A 274 8.60 -12.10 -4.63
C ARG A 274 8.21 -10.65 -4.39
N ARG A 275 7.13 -10.22 -5.04
CA ARG A 275 6.56 -8.88 -4.83
C ARG A 275 6.14 -8.69 -3.37
N LEU A 276 6.48 -7.53 -2.85
CA LEU A 276 5.98 -7.04 -1.59
C LEU A 276 4.52 -6.63 -1.78
N PRO A 277 3.59 -7.11 -0.93
CA PRO A 277 2.17 -6.82 -1.11
C PRO A 277 1.87 -5.33 -0.86
N ILE A 278 0.99 -4.77 -1.69
CA ILE A 278 0.35 -3.47 -1.46
C ILE A 278 -0.84 -3.72 -0.53
N LEU A 279 -0.89 -3.03 0.61
CA LEU A 279 -1.89 -3.28 1.64
C LEU A 279 -3.11 -2.35 1.52
N ASP A 280 -3.16 -1.56 0.46
CA ASP A 280 -4.34 -0.79 0.06
C ASP A 280 -5.07 -1.53 -1.06
N GLU A 281 -6.20 -2.13 -0.70
CA GLU A 281 -6.98 -2.98 -1.60
C GLU A 281 -7.60 -2.22 -2.77
N ARG A 282 -7.79 -0.90 -2.62
CA ARG A 282 -8.35 -0.06 -3.69
C ARG A 282 -7.38 0.02 -4.87
N ILE A 283 -6.08 0.07 -4.56
CA ILE A 283 -5.02 0.04 -5.56
C ILE A 283 -4.95 -1.34 -6.19
N THR A 284 -4.90 -2.42 -5.39
CA THR A 284 -4.78 -3.79 -5.92
C THR A 284 -5.99 -4.25 -6.72
N ALA A 285 -7.16 -3.64 -6.52
CA ALA A 285 -8.35 -3.89 -7.32
C ALA A 285 -8.22 -3.39 -8.77
N GLN A 286 -7.34 -2.41 -9.02
CA GLN A 286 -7.15 -1.78 -10.33
C GLN A 286 -5.78 -2.11 -10.93
N TYR A 287 -4.74 -2.16 -10.09
CA TYR A 287 -3.35 -2.26 -10.51
C TYR A 287 -2.59 -3.27 -9.65
N PRO A 288 -1.74 -4.13 -10.25
CA PRO A 288 -0.85 -5.00 -9.48
C PRO A 288 0.45 -4.30 -9.05
N TRP A 289 0.48 -2.96 -9.10
CA TRP A 289 1.56 -2.05 -8.72
C TRP A 289 0.98 -0.75 -8.16
N VAL A 290 1.81 0.12 -7.59
CA VAL A 290 1.40 1.46 -7.19
C VAL A 290 1.58 2.41 -8.38
N PRO A 291 0.53 3.09 -8.88
CA PRO A 291 0.67 4.07 -9.96
C PRO A 291 1.39 5.32 -9.45
N LEU A 292 2.24 5.90 -10.31
CA LEU A 292 3.11 7.03 -9.96
C LEU A 292 2.67 8.36 -10.55
N MET A 293 1.84 8.34 -11.60
CA MET A 293 1.26 9.52 -12.21
C MET A 293 -0.26 9.42 -12.12
N ASN A 294 -0.91 10.55 -11.88
CA ASN A 294 -2.37 10.56 -11.80
C ASN A 294 -2.94 10.48 -13.21
N HIS A 295 -3.94 9.62 -13.39
CA HIS A 295 -4.88 9.75 -14.49
C HIS A 295 -5.98 10.72 -14.03
N ASP A 296 -6.06 11.87 -14.68
CA ASP A 296 -7.26 12.73 -14.63
C ASP A 296 -8.32 12.21 -15.61
#